data_AF-A0A5N6TRR5-F1
#
_entry.id   AF-A0A5N6TRR5-F1
#
_cell.length_a   1.000
_cell.length_b   1.000
_cell.length_c   1.000
_cell.angle_alpha   90.00
_cell.angle_beta   90.00
_cell.angle_gamma   90.00
#
_symmetry.space_group_name_H-M   'P 1'
#
loop_
_entity.id
_entity.type
_entity.pdbx_description
1 polymer ?
#
loop_
_entity_poly.entity_id
_entity_poly.type
_entity_poly.pdbx_seq_one_letter_code
_entity_poly.pdbx_strand_id
1 'polypeptide(L)'
;MEFMKTLYLFGKSDIPAAVLPTIDGVEEDRMAKPHRPLPSGMISLESATILYYVLFTLMWVAALYTNTIPCTLTYSVAILIYNEGGLAAVPVVKNGHAQDFRDRSADALMGRKTIPLLLSQPMARWSLAALIAAWTIGLIALWQPPAVASIVFASLALRCFGGYLWSYDEKDDYTSYCWYGFWLLASNLLPIFPRLRGEIY
;
A
#
# COMPACT_ATOMS: atom_id res chain seq x y z
N MET A 1 -21.94 21.86 -6.16
CA MET A 1 -20.65 22.14 -5.50
C MET A 1 -19.95 20.82 -5.26
N GLU A 2 -19.63 20.10 -6.34
CA GLU A 2 -19.36 18.64 -6.35
C GLU A 2 -18.02 18.32 -7.06
N PHE A 3 -17.05 19.25 -7.06
CA PHE A 3 -15.84 19.08 -7.90
C PHE A 3 -14.51 19.40 -7.20
N MET A 4 -14.45 19.35 -5.87
CA MET A 4 -13.23 19.71 -5.13
C MET A 4 -12.92 18.75 -3.99
N LYS A 5 -12.64 17.48 -4.32
CA LYS A 5 -12.04 16.52 -3.39
C LYS A 5 -10.90 15.82 -4.10
N THR A 6 -9.69 16.30 -3.87
CA THR A 6 -8.53 15.88 -4.64
C THR A 6 -7.26 16.24 -3.92
N LEU A 7 -6.37 15.24 -3.80
CA LEU A 7 -4.90 15.31 -3.66
C LEU A 7 -4.15 15.21 -2.28
N TYR A 8 -3.75 13.99 -1.87
CA TYR A 8 -2.38 13.77 -1.31
C TYR A 8 -1.91 12.31 -1.36
N LEU A 9 -0.58 12.14 -1.36
CA LEU A 9 0.19 10.88 -1.40
C LEU A 9 1.21 10.85 -0.27
N PHE A 10 1.32 9.71 0.42
CA PHE A 10 2.55 8.96 0.74
C PHE A 10 2.29 8.12 2.02
N GLY A 11 2.56 6.82 1.94
CA GLY A 11 2.53 5.89 3.08
C GLY A 11 1.46 4.81 2.96
N LYS A 12 1.82 3.71 2.31
CA LYS A 12 0.96 2.56 1.96
C LYS A 12 0.57 1.66 3.16
N SER A 13 0.63 2.16 4.39
CA SER A 13 0.32 1.36 5.59
C SER A 13 -1.10 1.58 6.15
N ASP A 14 -1.84 2.61 5.73
CA ASP A 14 -2.91 3.11 6.61
C ASP A 14 -4.22 3.60 6.00
N ILE A 15 -4.55 3.30 4.73
CA ILE A 15 -5.72 3.95 4.10
C ILE A 15 -6.82 2.97 3.72
N PRO A 16 -7.82 2.72 4.60
CA PRO A 16 -9.19 2.83 4.19
C PRO A 16 -9.62 4.32 4.25
N ALA A 17 -10.09 4.84 3.12
CA ALA A 17 -10.97 6.02 3.03
C ALA A 17 -10.52 7.32 3.72
N ALA A 18 -9.72 8.17 3.05
CA ALA A 18 -9.67 9.60 3.40
C ALA A 18 -9.16 10.46 2.24
N VAL A 19 -10.06 10.88 1.35
CA VAL A 19 -9.82 11.98 0.37
C VAL A 19 -10.03 13.34 1.02
N LEU A 20 -10.81 13.33 2.07
CA LEU A 20 -10.89 14.29 3.16
C LEU A 20 -11.05 13.42 4.41
N PRO A 21 -10.76 13.91 5.61
CA PRO A 21 -11.32 13.29 6.80
C PRO A 21 -12.86 13.36 6.66
N THR A 22 -13.43 12.29 6.11
CA THR A 22 -14.86 12.13 5.92
C THR A 22 -15.42 11.58 7.20
N ILE A 23 -16.64 11.98 7.52
CA ILE A 23 -17.32 11.50 8.73
C ILE A 23 -17.37 9.96 8.71
N ASP A 24 -17.64 9.36 7.54
CA ASP A 24 -17.72 7.91 7.38
C ASP A 24 -16.38 7.19 7.66
N GLY A 25 -15.25 7.74 7.20
CA GLY A 25 -13.92 7.17 7.46
C GLY A 25 -13.49 7.32 8.92
N VAL A 26 -13.87 8.43 9.57
CA VAL A 26 -13.62 8.65 11.00
C VAL A 26 -14.44 7.69 11.85
N GLU A 27 -15.69 7.42 11.50
CA GLU A 27 -16.53 6.45 12.22
C GLU A 27 -16.07 5.00 11.98
N GLU A 28 -15.63 4.64 10.76
CA GLU A 28 -14.96 3.35 10.49
C GLU A 28 -13.73 3.18 11.41
N ASP A 29 -12.88 4.20 11.46
CA ASP A 29 -11.68 4.19 12.29
C ASP A 29 -11.99 4.25 13.79
N ARG A 30 -13.08 4.89 14.21
CA ARG A 30 -13.50 4.91 15.62
C ARG A 30 -13.83 3.51 16.11
N MET A 31 -14.43 2.68 15.26
CA MET A 31 -14.71 1.28 15.58
C MET A 31 -13.47 0.40 15.49
N ALA A 32 -12.68 0.52 14.40
CA ALA A 32 -11.56 -0.38 14.14
C ALA A 32 -10.27 -0.01 14.90
N LYS A 33 -9.97 1.29 14.98
CA LYS A 33 -8.67 1.83 15.41
C LYS A 33 -8.86 3.15 16.19
N PRO A 34 -9.53 3.11 17.36
CA PRO A 34 -9.93 4.30 18.11
C PRO A 34 -8.76 5.17 18.58
N HIS A 35 -7.55 4.62 18.66
CA HIS A 35 -6.32 5.34 19.03
C HIS A 35 -5.81 6.28 17.93
N ARG A 36 -6.36 6.24 16.71
CA ARG A 36 -5.95 7.12 15.60
C ARG A 36 -6.23 8.60 15.94
N PRO A 37 -5.43 9.55 15.41
CA PRO A 37 -5.55 10.97 15.78
C PRO A 37 -6.93 11.61 15.59
N LEU A 38 -7.67 11.21 14.55
CA LEU A 38 -9.00 11.75 14.25
C LEU A 38 -10.10 11.15 15.16
N PRO A 39 -10.28 9.82 15.26
CA PRO A 39 -11.26 9.24 16.17
C PRO A 39 -11.05 9.57 17.65
N SER A 40 -9.78 9.66 18.07
CA SER A 40 -9.40 10.01 19.45
C SER A 40 -9.52 11.50 19.76
N GLY A 41 -9.76 12.34 18.75
CA GLY A 41 -9.87 13.79 18.92
C GLY A 41 -8.54 14.50 19.18
N MET A 42 -7.39 13.86 18.93
CA MET A 42 -6.07 14.51 19.03
C MET A 42 -5.89 15.64 18.00
N ILE A 43 -6.62 15.58 16.87
CA ILE A 43 -6.67 16.63 15.86
C ILE A 43 -8.12 16.79 15.38
N SER A 44 -8.54 18.03 15.12
CA SER A 44 -9.86 18.30 14.55
C SER A 44 -9.90 17.97 13.05
N LEU A 45 -11.10 17.73 12.53
CA LEU A 45 -11.34 17.52 11.10
C LEU A 45 -10.81 18.68 10.24
N GLU A 46 -11.01 19.90 10.73
CA GLU A 46 -10.57 21.14 10.09
C GLU A 46 -9.05 21.25 10.09
N SER A 47 -8.39 21.02 11.23
CA SER A 47 -6.93 21.05 11.33
C SER A 47 -6.27 19.99 10.46
N ALA A 48 -6.85 18.79 10.37
CA ALA A 48 -6.39 17.74 9.47
C ALA A 48 -6.54 18.13 7.99
N THR A 49 -7.63 18.82 7.65
CA THR A 49 -7.88 19.35 6.29
C THR A 49 -6.89 20.46 5.93
N ILE A 50 -6.58 21.37 6.86
CA ILE A 50 -5.58 22.42 6.65
C ILE A 50 -4.20 21.80 6.47
N LEU A 51 -3.81 20.87 7.36
CA LEU A 51 -2.54 20.16 7.28
C LEU A 51 -2.38 19.47 5.92
N TYR A 52 -3.44 18.85 5.43
CA TYR A 52 -3.50 18.24 4.12
C TYR A 52 -3.20 19.23 2.99
N TYR A 53 -3.88 20.39 2.93
CA TYR A 53 -3.63 21.38 1.87
C TYR A 53 -2.22 21.97 1.93
N VAL A 54 -1.68 22.13 3.14
CA VAL A 54 -0.29 22.57 3.36
C VAL A 54 0.69 21.55 2.80
N LEU A 55 0.59 20.28 3.21
CA LEU A 55 1.47 19.22 2.70
C LEU A 55 1.35 19.05 1.18
N PHE A 56 0.12 19.12 0.66
CA PHE A 56 -0.14 19.06 -0.77
C PHE A 56 0.57 20.16 -1.55
N THR A 57 0.47 21.39 -1.07
CA THR A 57 1.15 22.53 -1.68
C THR A 57 2.67 22.37 -1.58
N LEU A 58 3.18 21.95 -0.42
CA LEU A 58 4.61 21.71 -0.22
C LEU A 58 5.16 20.63 -1.16
N MET A 59 4.41 19.56 -1.43
CA MET A 59 4.80 18.52 -2.39
C MET A 59 4.94 19.09 -3.80
N TRP A 60 4.03 19.95 -4.24
CA TRP A 60 4.13 20.60 -5.56
C TRP A 60 5.27 21.61 -5.63
N VAL A 61 5.49 22.40 -4.57
CA VAL A 61 6.65 23.29 -4.47
C VAL A 61 7.96 22.49 -4.54
N ALA A 62 8.06 21.38 -3.81
CA ALA A 62 9.20 20.49 -3.89
C ALA A 62 9.38 19.92 -5.31
N ALA A 63 8.29 19.49 -5.96
CA ALA A 63 8.33 18.96 -7.32
C ALA A 63 8.84 19.98 -8.36
N LEU A 64 8.49 21.25 -8.20
CA LEU A 64 9.02 22.35 -9.02
C LEU A 64 10.52 22.56 -8.76
N TYR A 65 10.95 22.51 -7.49
CA TYR A 65 12.35 22.67 -7.12
C TYR A 65 13.24 21.50 -7.58
N THR A 66 12.75 20.27 -7.50
CA THR A 66 13.48 19.05 -7.85
C THR A 66 13.26 18.60 -9.30
N ASN A 67 12.51 19.35 -10.11
CA ASN A 67 12.14 19.00 -11.48
C ASN A 67 11.47 17.62 -11.65
N THR A 68 10.66 17.20 -10.67
CA THR A 68 9.94 15.90 -10.69
C THR A 68 8.46 16.05 -11.05
N ILE A 69 8.10 17.12 -11.78
CA ILE A 69 6.72 17.47 -12.13
C ILE A 69 5.97 16.31 -12.79
N PRO A 70 6.52 15.57 -13.78
CA PRO A 70 5.80 14.47 -14.41
C PRO A 70 5.43 13.37 -13.40
N CYS A 71 6.37 12.98 -12.53
CA CYS A 71 6.12 11.99 -11.50
C CYS A 71 5.01 12.45 -10.56
N THR A 72 5.13 13.67 -10.02
CA THR A 72 4.13 14.23 -9.10
C THR A 72 2.76 14.32 -9.74
N LEU A 73 2.67 14.74 -11.01
CA LEU A 73 1.40 14.82 -11.74
C LEU A 73 0.79 13.43 -11.96
N THR A 74 1.57 12.45 -12.45
CA THR A 74 1.08 11.07 -12.67
C THR A 74 0.52 10.48 -11.37
N TYR A 75 1.27 10.64 -10.28
CA TYR A 75 0.87 10.21 -8.95
C TYR A 75 -0.39 10.91 -8.47
N SER A 76 -0.50 12.22 -8.68
CA SER A 76 -1.68 13.02 -8.34
C SER A 76 -2.94 12.54 -9.06
N VAL A 77 -2.82 12.28 -10.37
CA VAL A 77 -3.90 11.75 -11.21
C VAL A 77 -4.27 10.32 -10.80
N ALA A 78 -3.30 9.48 -10.45
CA ALA A 78 -3.57 8.13 -9.99
C ALA A 78 -4.38 8.10 -8.67
N ILE A 79 -4.02 8.95 -7.69
CA ILE A 79 -4.78 9.11 -6.44
C ILE A 79 -6.21 9.55 -6.73
N LEU A 80 -6.36 10.53 -7.62
CA LEU A 80 -7.65 11.05 -8.06
C LEU A 80 -8.56 9.96 -8.60
N ILE A 81 -8.06 9.19 -9.56
CA ILE A 81 -8.81 8.09 -10.17
C ILE A 81 -9.11 7.02 -9.13
N TYR A 82 -8.15 6.70 -8.26
CA TYR A 82 -8.36 5.69 -7.23
C TYR A 82 -9.52 6.04 -6.29
N ASN A 83 -9.60 7.31 -5.92
CA ASN A 83 -10.55 7.80 -4.94
C ASN A 83 -11.90 8.20 -5.55
N GLU A 84 -11.89 9.15 -6.49
CA GLU A 84 -13.10 9.70 -7.12
C GLU A 84 -13.61 8.81 -8.25
N GLY A 85 -12.71 8.05 -8.90
CA GLY A 85 -13.09 7.02 -9.87
C GLY A 85 -13.63 5.73 -9.23
N GLY A 86 -13.80 5.69 -7.90
CA GLY A 86 -14.47 4.61 -7.19
C GLY A 86 -13.63 3.33 -7.03
N LEU A 87 -12.35 3.31 -7.40
CA LEU A 87 -11.49 2.13 -7.19
C LEU A 87 -11.27 1.82 -5.71
N ALA A 88 -11.37 2.82 -4.84
CA ALA A 88 -11.35 2.66 -3.39
C ALA A 88 -12.54 1.84 -2.86
N ALA A 89 -13.60 1.63 -3.64
CA ALA A 89 -14.70 0.73 -3.27
C ALA A 89 -14.42 -0.72 -3.70
N VAL A 90 -13.42 -0.96 -4.55
CA VAL A 90 -13.11 -2.30 -5.07
C VAL A 90 -12.15 -3.02 -4.10
N PRO A 91 -12.54 -4.14 -3.48
CA PRO A 91 -11.74 -4.84 -2.47
C PRO A 91 -10.30 -5.18 -2.89
N VAL A 92 -10.11 -5.56 -4.17
CA VAL A 92 -8.79 -5.94 -4.70
C VAL A 92 -7.86 -4.75 -4.91
N VAL A 93 -8.41 -3.55 -5.12
CA VAL A 93 -7.64 -2.33 -5.38
C VAL A 93 -7.45 -1.53 -4.09
N LYS A 94 -8.45 -1.55 -3.20
CA LYS A 94 -8.44 -0.75 -1.97
C LYS A 94 -7.35 -1.19 -1.00
N ASN A 95 -7.16 -2.49 -0.82
CA ASN A 95 -6.42 -3.03 0.31
C ASN A 95 -5.01 -3.52 -0.05
N GLY A 96 -4.12 -3.51 0.94
CA GLY A 96 -2.86 -4.24 0.85
C GLY A 96 -3.14 -5.74 0.92
N HIS A 97 -3.03 -6.44 -0.21
CA HIS A 97 -3.38 -7.87 -0.31
C HIS A 97 -2.73 -8.74 0.78
N ALA A 98 -1.45 -8.53 1.10
CA ALA A 98 -0.78 -9.24 2.19
C ALA A 98 -1.27 -8.85 3.59
N GLN A 99 -1.68 -7.59 3.78
CA GLN A 99 -2.18 -7.08 5.06
C GLN A 99 -3.54 -7.71 5.42
N ASP A 100 -4.41 -7.91 4.44
CA ASP A 100 -5.72 -8.52 4.63
C ASP A 100 -5.62 -9.95 5.22
N PHE A 101 -4.52 -10.67 4.99
CA PHE A 101 -4.30 -11.99 5.59
C PHE A 101 -3.95 -11.92 7.08
N ARG A 102 -3.22 -10.88 7.47
CA ARG A 102 -2.85 -10.62 8.87
C ARG A 102 -4.04 -10.15 9.70
N ASP A 103 -4.92 -9.37 9.09
CA ASP A 103 -6.03 -8.68 9.77
C ASP A 103 -7.38 -9.42 9.54
N ARG A 104 -7.38 -10.71 9.16
CA ARG A 104 -8.58 -11.47 8.76
C ARG A 104 -9.68 -11.50 9.82
N SER A 105 -9.33 -11.83 11.06
CA SER A 105 -10.31 -11.95 12.14
C SER A 105 -10.91 -10.59 12.49
N ALA A 106 -10.06 -9.55 12.56
CA ALA A 106 -10.48 -8.18 12.79
C ALA A 106 -11.39 -7.68 11.66
N ASP A 107 -11.02 -7.94 10.40
CA ASP A 107 -11.81 -7.56 9.23
C ASP A 107 -13.17 -8.28 9.19
N ALA A 108 -13.22 -9.55 9.61
CA ALA A 108 -14.46 -10.31 9.71
C ALA A 108 -15.39 -9.75 10.80
N LEU A 109 -14.84 -9.40 11.97
CA LEU A 109 -15.59 -8.75 13.06
C LEU A 109 -16.15 -7.38 12.64
N MET A 110 -15.39 -6.65 11.82
CA MET A 110 -15.77 -5.35 11.28
C MET A 110 -16.69 -5.44 10.05
N GLY A 111 -17.02 -6.65 9.58
CA GLY A 111 -17.84 -6.85 8.39
C GLY A 111 -17.18 -6.38 7.08
N ARG A 112 -15.85 -6.27 7.04
CA ARG A 112 -15.10 -5.81 5.86
C ARG A 112 -15.08 -6.90 4.80
N LYS A 113 -15.24 -6.48 3.55
CA LYS A 113 -15.13 -7.35 2.37
C LYS A 113 -13.68 -7.33 1.88
N THR A 114 -12.84 -8.21 2.42
CA THR A 114 -11.42 -8.38 2.01
C THR A 114 -11.22 -9.65 1.19
N ILE A 115 -10.14 -9.73 0.40
CA ILE A 115 -9.89 -10.87 -0.50
C ILE A 115 -9.92 -12.22 0.25
N PRO A 116 -9.30 -12.37 1.43
CA PRO A 116 -9.31 -13.64 2.16
C PRO A 116 -10.68 -14.03 2.73
N LEU A 117 -11.62 -13.08 2.81
CA LEU A 117 -13.00 -13.31 3.27
C LEU A 117 -13.97 -13.51 2.10
N LEU A 118 -13.67 -12.97 0.92
CA LEU A 118 -14.48 -13.10 -0.29
C LEU A 118 -14.17 -14.36 -1.10
N LEU A 119 -12.91 -14.79 -1.13
CA LEU A 119 -12.45 -15.97 -1.87
C LEU A 119 -12.19 -17.13 -0.92
N SER A 120 -12.13 -18.36 -1.48
CA SER A 120 -11.64 -19.50 -0.71
C SER A 120 -10.18 -19.27 -0.29
N GLN A 121 -9.81 -19.75 0.90
CA GLN A 121 -8.46 -19.58 1.47
C GLN A 121 -7.34 -19.99 0.49
N PRO A 122 -7.42 -21.13 -0.22
CA PRO A 122 -6.40 -21.47 -1.22
C PRO A 122 -6.33 -20.45 -2.36
N MET A 123 -7.46 -20.05 -2.94
CA MET A 123 -7.49 -19.09 -4.05
C MET A 123 -6.92 -17.72 -3.65
N ALA A 124 -7.30 -17.23 -2.47
CA ALA A 124 -6.78 -15.97 -1.96
C ALA A 124 -5.25 -16.03 -1.80
N ARG A 125 -4.71 -17.11 -1.21
CA ARG A 125 -3.27 -17.26 -0.95
C ARG A 125 -2.47 -17.43 -2.24
N TRP A 126 -2.98 -18.22 -3.19
CA TRP A 126 -2.36 -18.37 -4.51
C TRP A 126 -2.38 -17.07 -5.32
N SER A 127 -3.44 -16.26 -5.19
CA SER A 127 -3.47 -14.96 -5.86
C SER A 127 -2.40 -14.00 -5.33
N LEU A 128 -2.14 -13.99 -4.01
CA LEU A 128 -1.05 -13.21 -3.41
C LEU A 128 0.31 -13.77 -3.84
N ALA A 129 0.48 -15.09 -3.82
CA ALA A 129 1.73 -15.74 -4.23
C ALA A 129 2.07 -15.43 -5.70
N ALA A 130 1.08 -15.52 -6.60
CA ALA A 130 1.24 -15.18 -8.01
C ALA A 130 1.62 -13.70 -8.20
N LEU A 131 0.99 -12.79 -7.44
CA LEU A 131 1.31 -11.37 -7.48
C LEU A 131 2.75 -11.09 -7.02
N ILE A 132 3.18 -11.67 -5.90
CA ILE A 132 4.56 -11.53 -5.39
C ILE A 132 5.57 -12.12 -6.38
N ALA A 133 5.28 -13.28 -6.96
CA ALA A 133 6.14 -13.91 -7.95
C ALA A 133 6.26 -13.06 -9.23
N ALA A 134 5.13 -12.56 -9.75
CA ALA A 134 5.10 -11.70 -10.93
C ALA A 134 5.91 -10.42 -10.72
N TRP A 135 5.73 -9.73 -9.58
CA TRP A 135 6.53 -8.55 -9.25
C TRP A 135 8.00 -8.87 -9.01
N THR A 136 8.32 -10.01 -8.40
CA THR A 136 9.72 -10.42 -8.19
C THR A 136 10.43 -10.62 -9.53
N ILE A 137 9.82 -11.38 -10.44
CA ILE A 137 10.37 -11.62 -11.79
C ILE A 137 10.46 -10.30 -12.56
N GLY A 138 9.38 -9.51 -12.56
CA GLY A 138 9.32 -8.23 -13.27
C GLY A 138 10.36 -7.23 -12.80
N LEU A 139 10.60 -7.13 -11.48
CA LEU A 139 11.58 -6.21 -10.91
C LEU A 139 13.02 -6.67 -11.18
N ILE A 140 13.30 -7.98 -11.13
CA ILE A 140 14.62 -8.51 -11.53
C ILE A 140 14.85 -8.22 -13.02
N ALA A 141 13.85 -8.46 -13.86
CA ALA A 141 13.92 -8.19 -15.29
C ALA A 141 14.10 -6.68 -15.60
N LEU A 142 13.43 -5.81 -14.84
CA LEU A 142 13.50 -4.36 -15.05
C LEU A 142 14.84 -3.77 -14.59
N TRP A 143 15.30 -4.14 -13.40
CA TRP A 143 16.46 -3.50 -12.77
C TRP A 143 17.79 -4.21 -13.04
N GLN A 144 17.74 -5.45 -13.55
CA GLN A 144 18.91 -6.29 -13.86
C GLN A 144 19.95 -6.30 -12.72
N PRO A 145 19.58 -6.68 -11.47
CA PRO A 145 20.53 -6.75 -10.37
C PRO A 145 21.54 -7.89 -10.58
N PRO A 146 22.74 -7.84 -9.95
CA PRO A 146 23.69 -8.94 -9.97
C PRO A 146 23.07 -10.25 -9.47
N ALA A 147 23.55 -11.38 -9.97
CA ALA A 147 22.99 -12.71 -9.67
C ALA A 147 22.81 -12.96 -8.16
N VAL A 148 23.78 -12.57 -7.34
CA VAL A 148 23.70 -12.71 -5.87
C VAL A 148 22.50 -11.94 -5.30
N ALA A 149 22.29 -10.68 -5.72
CA ALA A 149 21.16 -9.87 -5.27
C ALA A 149 19.82 -10.42 -5.78
N SER A 150 19.77 -10.92 -7.02
CA SER A 150 18.58 -11.60 -7.57
C SER A 150 18.21 -12.84 -6.76
N ILE A 151 19.20 -13.67 -6.40
CA ILE A 151 18.99 -14.89 -5.59
C ILE A 151 18.47 -14.53 -4.20
N VAL A 152 19.06 -13.51 -3.55
CA VAL A 152 18.61 -13.03 -2.23
C VAL A 152 17.18 -12.47 -2.31
N PHE A 153 16.87 -11.69 -3.34
CA PHE A 153 15.53 -11.12 -3.50
C PHE A 153 14.48 -12.20 -3.80
N ALA A 154 14.82 -13.18 -4.65
CA ALA A 154 13.95 -14.31 -4.93
C ALA A 154 13.76 -15.22 -3.71
N SER A 155 14.79 -15.42 -2.88
CA SER A 155 14.66 -16.22 -1.66
C SER A 155 13.78 -15.54 -0.60
N LEU A 156 13.84 -14.20 -0.49
CA LEU A 156 12.90 -13.42 0.32
C LEU A 156 11.47 -13.58 -0.17
N ALA A 157 11.24 -13.53 -1.49
CA ALA A 157 9.93 -13.77 -2.09
C ALA A 157 9.41 -15.19 -1.76
N LEU A 158 10.24 -16.21 -1.98
CA LEU A 158 9.94 -17.62 -1.68
C LEU A 158 9.59 -17.81 -0.21
N ARG A 159 10.36 -17.21 0.71
CA ARG A 159 10.06 -17.27 2.15
C ARG A 159 8.72 -16.62 2.47
N CYS A 160 8.41 -15.50 1.83
CA CYS A 160 7.15 -14.78 2.04
C CYS A 160 5.93 -15.61 1.64
N PHE A 161 5.83 -16.03 0.37
CA PHE A 161 4.65 -16.79 -0.07
C PHE A 161 4.63 -18.24 0.42
N GLY A 162 5.79 -18.86 0.66
CA GLY A 162 5.86 -20.20 1.24
C GLY A 162 5.20 -20.26 2.62
N GLY A 163 5.34 -19.20 3.43
CA GLY A 163 4.64 -19.07 4.72
C GLY A 163 3.12 -19.02 4.56
N TYR A 164 2.62 -18.20 3.62
CA TYR A 164 1.18 -18.13 3.33
C TYR A 164 0.61 -19.45 2.78
N LEU A 165 1.37 -20.22 1.99
CA LEU A 165 0.85 -21.47 1.42
C LEU A 165 0.87 -22.65 2.40
N TRP A 166 1.75 -22.62 3.41
CA TRP A 166 1.95 -23.73 4.34
C TRP A 166 0.94 -23.77 5.49
N SER A 167 0.57 -22.61 6.03
CA SER A 167 -0.31 -22.51 7.18
C SER A 167 -1.45 -21.55 6.90
N TYR A 168 -2.65 -21.92 7.37
CA TYR A 168 -3.85 -21.10 7.26
C TYR A 168 -4.18 -20.39 8.58
N ASP A 169 -3.25 -20.43 9.54
CA ASP A 169 -3.34 -19.72 10.81
C ASP A 169 -2.93 -18.24 10.65
N GLU A 170 -3.66 -17.37 11.32
CA GLU A 170 -3.46 -15.91 11.27
C GLU A 170 -2.14 -15.49 11.94
N LYS A 171 -1.64 -16.27 12.91
CA LYS A 171 -0.32 -16.06 13.52
C LYS A 171 0.82 -16.25 12.51
N ASP A 172 0.69 -17.24 11.64
CA ASP A 172 1.66 -17.49 10.58
C ASP A 172 1.54 -16.48 9.44
N ASP A 173 0.32 -15.97 9.19
CA ASP A 173 0.08 -14.85 8.29
C ASP A 173 0.79 -13.58 8.78
N TYR A 174 0.77 -13.29 10.09
CA TYR A 174 1.53 -12.17 10.68
C TYR A 174 3.03 -12.30 10.41
N THR A 175 3.60 -13.49 10.65
CA THR A 175 5.02 -13.73 10.39
C THR A 175 5.34 -13.55 8.91
N SER A 176 4.49 -14.08 8.02
CA SER A 176 4.64 -13.95 6.57
C SER A 176 4.49 -12.50 6.10
N TYR A 177 3.66 -11.70 6.77
CA TYR A 177 3.54 -10.27 6.54
C TYR A 177 4.81 -9.49 6.91
N CYS A 178 5.51 -9.85 7.99
CA CYS A 178 6.82 -9.27 8.30
C CYS A 178 7.85 -9.55 7.19
N TRP A 179 7.89 -10.78 6.67
CA TRP A 179 8.74 -11.14 5.52
C TRP A 179 8.35 -10.40 4.24
N TYR A 180 7.04 -10.21 4.01
CA TYR A 180 6.54 -9.35 2.94
C TYR A 180 7.07 -7.91 3.06
N GLY A 181 7.15 -7.37 4.28
CA GLY A 181 7.77 -6.08 4.56
C GLY A 181 9.24 -6.01 4.16
N PHE A 182 10.04 -7.03 4.48
CA PHE A 182 11.44 -7.11 4.03
C PHE A 182 11.56 -7.22 2.51
N TRP A 183 10.68 -7.99 1.86
CA TRP A 183 10.61 -8.08 0.40
C TRP A 183 10.27 -6.72 -0.23
N LEU A 184 9.29 -5.98 0.32
CA LEU A 184 8.98 -4.62 -0.13
C LEU A 184 10.15 -3.66 0.05
N LEU A 185 10.85 -3.72 1.18
CA LEU A 185 12.05 -2.90 1.41
C LEU A 185 13.13 -3.21 0.38
N ALA A 186 13.43 -4.50 0.16
CA ALA A 186 14.40 -4.94 -0.85
C ALA A 186 14.01 -4.48 -2.26
N SER A 187 12.71 -4.50 -2.61
CA SER A 187 12.22 -4.04 -3.91
C SER A 187 12.55 -2.57 -4.18
N ASN A 188 12.52 -1.71 -3.15
CA ASN A 188 12.87 -0.30 -3.25
C ASN A 188 14.39 -0.05 -3.35
N LEU A 189 15.22 -1.05 -3.02
CA LEU A 189 16.67 -0.96 -3.13
C LEU A 189 17.18 -1.39 -4.51
N LEU A 190 16.44 -2.21 -5.27
CA LEU A 190 16.84 -2.66 -6.61
C LEU A 190 17.23 -1.55 -7.60
N PRO A 191 16.59 -0.37 -7.60
CA PRO A 191 17.00 0.74 -8.46
C PRO A 191 18.44 1.25 -8.21
N ILE A 192 19.11 0.83 -7.14
CA ILE A 192 20.52 1.19 -6.89
C ILE A 192 21.47 0.57 -7.91
N PHE A 193 21.15 -0.60 -8.45
CA PHE A 193 22.08 -1.34 -9.32
C PHE A 193 22.34 -0.65 -10.67
N PRO A 194 21.33 -0.16 -11.41
CA PRO A 194 21.59 0.69 -12.57
C PRO A 194 22.41 1.94 -12.23
N ARG A 195 22.13 2.59 -11.09
CA ARG A 195 22.88 3.78 -10.64
C ARG A 195 24.35 3.47 -10.40
N LEU A 196 24.66 2.32 -9.78
CA LEU A 196 26.03 1.87 -9.56
C LEU A 196 26.75 1.51 -10.86
N ARG A 197 26.02 1.09 -11.90
CA ARG A 197 26.57 0.86 -13.25
C ARG A 197 26.81 2.14 -14.04
N GLY A 198 26.39 3.31 -13.53
CA GLY A 198 26.45 4.57 -14.26
C GLY A 198 25.35 4.73 -15.31
N GLU A 199 24.32 3.88 -15.29
CA GLU A 199 23.12 4.01 -16.11
C GLU A 199 22.24 5.12 -15.49
N ILE A 200 22.46 6.35 -15.94
CA ILE A 200 21.60 7.49 -15.63
C ILE A 200 20.45 7.46 -16.65
N TYR A 201 19.24 7.18 -16.19
CA TYR A 201 18.01 7.39 -16.98
C TYR A 201 17.61 8.86 -16.94
#